data_AF-A0AAU8II54-F1
#
_entry.id   AF-A0AAU8II54-F1
#
_cell.length_a   1.000
_cell.length_b   1.000
_cell.length_c   1.000
_cell.angle_alpha   90.00
_cell.angle_beta   90.00
_cell.angle_gamma   90.00
#
_symmetry.space_group_name_H-M   'P 1'
#
loop_
_entity.id
_entity.type
_entity.pdbx_description
1 polymer ?
#
loop_
_entity_poly.entity_id
_entity_poly.type
_entity_poly.pdbx_seq_one_letter_code
_entity_poly.pdbx_strand_id
1 'polypeptide(L)'
;MKQFAFYLKPYDRQIRRQSLIFFTVIVSDRIENAVQKFAELYGSDYCGMVKIKEQQYHVFYTRGRAPEKEEFMYIVNENERLHFNDR
;
A
#
# COMPACT_ATOMS: atom_id res chain seq x y z
N MET A 1 -8.74 -0.23 -15.99
CA MET A 1 -8.55 -0.74 -14.61
C MET A 1 -7.12 -1.22 -14.41
N LYS A 2 -6.47 -0.70 -13.37
CA LYS A 2 -5.07 -0.98 -12.98
C LYS A 2 -5.03 -1.74 -11.65
N GLN A 3 -3.92 -2.42 -11.38
CA GLN A 3 -3.68 -3.10 -10.12
C GLN A 3 -2.65 -2.31 -9.30
N PHE A 4 -2.96 -2.02 -8.05
CA PHE A 4 -2.06 -1.36 -7.12
C PHE A 4 -1.67 -2.33 -6.02
N ALA A 5 -0.43 -2.79 -6.04
CA ALA A 5 0.11 -3.72 -5.06
C ALA A 5 0.77 -2.94 -3.92
N PHE A 6 0.18 -3.01 -2.73
CA PHE A 6 0.67 -2.37 -1.51
C PHE A 6 1.60 -3.34 -0.79
N TYR A 7 2.77 -2.88 -0.37
CA TYR A 7 3.76 -3.64 0.41
C TYR A 7 4.10 -2.84 1.66
N LEU A 8 3.81 -3.39 2.84
CA LEU A 8 4.23 -2.75 4.08
C LEU A 8 5.76 -2.76 4.17
N LYS A 9 6.38 -1.57 4.26
CA LYS A 9 7.82 -1.49 4.51
C LYS A 9 8.06 -1.72 6.01
N PRO A 10 8.85 -2.74 6.40
CA PRO A 10 9.17 -2.92 7.80
C PRO A 10 9.99 -1.74 8.32
N TYR A 11 9.61 -1.19 9.47
CA TYR A 11 10.44 -0.21 10.18
C TYR A 11 11.66 -0.92 10.76
N ASP A 12 12.84 -0.38 10.44
CA ASP A 12 14.12 -1.02 10.68
C ASP A 12 14.43 -1.08 12.18
N ARG A 13 14.37 -2.29 12.78
CA ARG A 13 15.27 -2.75 13.87
C ARG A 13 15.06 -4.17 14.41
N GLN A 14 14.03 -4.94 14.06
CA GLN A 14 13.83 -6.27 14.71
C GLN A 14 13.36 -7.45 13.85
N ILE A 15 13.27 -7.34 12.52
CA ILE A 15 12.71 -8.43 11.73
C ILE A 15 13.83 -9.29 11.10
N ARG A 16 14.56 -10.04 11.96
CA ARG A 16 15.49 -11.11 11.55
C ARG A 16 14.80 -12.45 11.25
N ARG A 17 13.48 -12.50 11.30
CA ARG A 17 12.68 -13.68 10.94
C ARG A 17 11.59 -13.24 9.98
N GLN A 18 11.67 -13.73 8.74
CA GLN A 18 10.70 -13.59 7.65
C GLN A 18 9.71 -12.45 7.85
N SER A 19 10.04 -11.26 7.31
CA SER A 19 9.10 -10.16 7.25
C SER A 19 7.76 -10.67 6.71
N LEU A 20 6.72 -10.60 7.53
CA LEU A 20 5.35 -10.68 7.06
C LEU A 20 5.18 -9.47 6.14
N ILE A 21 5.54 -9.65 4.87
CA ILE A 21 5.24 -8.69 3.83
C ILE A 21 3.73 -8.76 3.69
N PHE A 22 3.03 -7.95 4.47
CA PHE A 22 1.61 -7.73 4.26
C PHE A 22 1.51 -7.08 2.89
N PHE A 23 1.04 -7.87 1.93
CA PHE A 23 0.75 -7.42 0.59
C PHE A 23 -0.74 -7.50 0.35
N THR A 24 -1.28 -6.48 -0.31
CA THR A 24 -2.66 -6.50 -0.79
C THR A 24 -2.69 -5.84 -2.16
N VAL A 25 -3.63 -6.28 -2.99
CA VAL A 25 -3.81 -5.73 -4.33
C VAL A 25 -5.16 -5.07 -4.41
N ILE A 26 -5.18 -3.78 -4.68
CA ILE A 26 -6.40 -3.01 -4.90
C ILE A 26 -6.54 -2.73 -6.38
N VAL A 27 -7.68 -3.08 -6.95
CA VAL A 27 -7.99 -2.79 -8.35
C VAL A 27 -8.78 -1.48 -8.44
N SER A 28 -8.26 -0.56 -9.24
CA SER A 28 -8.79 0.79 -9.35
C SER A 28 -8.35 1.43 -10.66
N ASP A 29 -9.00 2.51 -11.08
CA ASP A 29 -8.58 3.27 -12.26
C ASP A 29 -7.44 4.25 -11.97
N ARG A 30 -7.35 4.70 -10.71
CA ARG A 30 -6.32 5.63 -10.24
C ARG A 30 -5.82 5.26 -8.85
N ILE A 31 -4.61 5.70 -8.52
CA ILE A 31 -3.94 5.43 -7.25
C ILE A 31 -4.70 6.06 -6.07
N GLU A 32 -5.26 7.26 -6.22
CA GLU A 32 -5.99 7.96 -5.15
C GLU A 32 -7.19 7.13 -4.67
N ASN A 33 -7.91 6.56 -5.63
CA ASN A 33 -9.02 5.65 -5.36
C ASN A 33 -8.57 4.33 -4.72
N ALA A 34 -7.38 3.83 -5.08
CA ALA A 34 -6.83 2.61 -4.50
C ALA A 34 -6.41 2.80 -3.04
N VAL A 35 -5.81 3.96 -2.74
CA VAL A 35 -5.41 4.38 -1.40
C VAL A 35 -6.61 4.54 -0.48
N GLN A 36 -7.68 5.18 -0.97
CA GLN A 36 -8.91 5.33 -0.20
C GLN A 36 -9.57 3.98 0.12
N LYS A 37 -9.69 3.09 -0.88
CA LYS A 37 -10.21 1.73 -0.68
C LYS A 37 -9.37 0.93 0.32
N PHE A 38 -8.05 1.09 0.28
CA PHE A 38 -7.15 0.45 1.25
C PHE A 38 -7.42 0.97 2.67
N ALA A 39 -7.51 2.29 2.85
CA ALA A 39 -7.82 2.92 4.14
C ALA A 39 -9.10 2.34 4.76
N GLU A 40 -10.18 2.26 3.96
CA GLU A 40 -11.46 1.69 4.39
C GLU A 40 -11.35 0.19 4.74
N LEU A 41 -10.69 -0.61 3.89
CA LEU A 41 -10.57 -2.06 4.08
C LEU A 41 -9.80 -2.42 5.36
N TYR A 42 -8.79 -1.63 5.73
CA TYR A 42 -7.91 -1.91 6.87
C TYR A 42 -8.18 -1.04 8.10
N GLY A 43 -9.18 -0.15 8.03
CA GLY A 43 -9.53 0.76 9.13
C GLY A 43 -8.38 1.68 9.51
N SER A 44 -7.76 2.30 8.50
CA SER A 44 -6.62 3.20 8.65
C SER A 44 -6.94 4.58 8.06
N ASP A 45 -6.36 5.64 8.62
CA ASP A 45 -6.51 6.99 8.09
C ASP A 45 -5.40 7.29 7.08
N TYR A 46 -5.75 7.73 5.87
CA TYR A 46 -4.80 8.17 4.86
C TYR A 46 -4.14 9.51 5.26
N CYS A 47 -2.81 9.56 5.25
CA CYS A 47 -2.05 10.74 5.67
C CYS A 47 -1.36 11.45 4.51
N GLY A 48 -1.01 10.74 3.44
CA GLY A 48 -0.32 11.33 2.30
C GLY A 48 0.34 10.30 1.40
N MET A 49 0.75 10.75 0.22
CA MET A 49 1.39 9.93 -0.80
C MET A 49 2.48 10.72 -1.52
N VAL A 50 3.58 10.05 -1.84
CA VAL A 50 4.69 10.60 -2.63
C VAL A 50 4.96 9.66 -3.80
N LYS A 51 5.00 10.18 -5.03
CA LYS A 51 5.43 9.43 -6.20
C LYS A 51 6.96 9.33 -6.21
N ILE A 52 7.48 8.12 -6.24
CA ILE A 52 8.92 7.84 -6.19
C ILE A 52 9.50 7.62 -7.59
N LYS A 53 8.74 6.95 -8.47
CA LYS A 53 9.04 6.76 -9.89
C LYS A 53 7.75 6.52 -10.67
N GLU A 54 7.85 6.33 -11.98
CA GLU A 54 6.72 6.31 -12.93
C GLU A 54 5.51 5.46 -12.48
N GLN A 55 5.76 4.33 -11.81
CA GLN A 55 4.75 3.37 -11.35
C GLN A 55 4.93 2.96 -9.87
N GLN A 56 5.57 3.79 -9.06
CA GLN A 56 5.78 3.47 -7.65
C GLN A 56 5.55 4.68 -6.75
N TYR A 57 4.86 4.43 -5.64
CA TYR A 57 4.45 5.41 -4.66
C TYR A 57 4.85 4.96 -3.25
N HIS A 58 5.14 5.91 -2.37
CA HIS A 58 5.07 5.69 -0.94
C HIS A 58 3.76 6.27 -0.44
N VAL A 59 3.00 5.48 0.30
CA VAL A 59 1.71 5.87 0.86
C VAL A 59 1.76 5.69 2.37
N PHE A 60 1.34 6.73 3.08
CA PHE A 60 1.41 6.80 4.53
C PHE A 60 0.01 6.71 5.11
N TYR A 61 -0.12 5.88 6.14
CA TYR A 61 -1.35 5.73 6.89
C TYR A 61 -1.07 5.78 8.38
N THR A 62 -2.13 6.03 9.12
CA THR A 62 -2.13 5.87 10.58
C THR A 62 -3.24 4.94 11.02
N ARG A 63 -3.01 4.20 12.11
CA ARG A 63 -4.03 3.34 12.72
C ARG A 63 -3.97 3.43 14.24
N GLY A 64 -5.12 3.25 14.89
CA GLY A 64 -5.25 3.34 16.35
C GLY A 64 -5.84 4.68 16.81
N ARG A 65 -5.86 4.88 18.12
CA ARG A 65 -6.32 6.12 18.76
C ARG A 65 -5.19 6.68 19.62
N ALA A 66 -5.10 8.00 19.76
CA ALA A 66 -4.10 8.61 20.63
C ALA A 66 -4.22 8.06 22.07
N PRO A 67 -3.10 7.77 22.77
CA PRO A 67 -1.71 8.05 22.39
C PRO A 67 -1.03 6.97 21.53
N GLU A 68 -1.71 5.85 21.23
CA GLU A 68 -1.16 4.66 20.57
C GLU A 68 -1.31 4.70 19.04
N LYS A 69 -1.19 5.90 18.45
CA LYS A 69 -1.35 6.07 17.00
C LYS A 69 -0.08 5.59 16.30
N GLU A 70 -0.18 4.48 15.56
CA GLU A 70 0.92 3.91 14.80
C GLU A 70 0.92 4.45 13.36
N GLU A 71 2.12 4.77 12.85
CA GLU A 71 2.34 5.22 11.48
C GLU A 71 2.88 4.09 10.62
N PHE A 72 2.29 3.89 9.44
CA PHE A 72 2.67 2.86 8.49
C PHE A 72 3.00 3.47 7.14
N MET A 73 4.08 2.97 6.53
CA MET A 73 4.43 3.32 5.16
C MET A 73 4.33 2.09 4.26
N TYR A 74 3.52 2.21 3.21
CA TYR A 74 3.38 1.21 2.17
C TYR A 74 4.08 1.67 0.90
N ILE A 75 4.85 0.78 0.30
CA ILE A 75 5.31 0.93 -1.08
C ILE A 75 4.18 0.42 -1.97
N VAL A 76 3.75 1.21 -2.95
CA VAL A 76 2.65 0.84 -3.85
C VAL A 76 3.16 0.83 -5.27
N ASN A 77 3.10 -0.35 -5.91
CA ASN A 77 3.46 -0.49 -7.32
C ASN A 77 2.19 -0.53 -8.17
N GLU A 78 2.17 0.29 -9.21
CA GLU A 78 1.12 0.31 -10.23
C GLU A 78 1.46 -0.67 -11.34
N ASN A 79 0.62 -1.68 -11.53
CA ASN A 79 0.71 -2.61 -12.64
C ASN A 79 -0.48 -2.38 -13.57
N GLU A 80 -0.20 -2.20 -14.86
CA GLU A 80 -1.23 -2.43 -15.87
C GLU A 80 -1.58 -3.92 -15.82
N ARG A 81 -2.88 -4.25 -15.87
CA ARG A 81 -3.29 -5.66 -15.94
C ARG A 81 -2.52 -6.29 -17.09
N LEU A 82 -1.61 -7.21 -16.79
CA LEU A 82 -1.10 -8.13 -17.79
C LEU A 82 -2.33 -8.88 -18.30
N HIS A 83 -2.71 -8.63 -19.56
CA HIS A 83 -3.55 -9.54 -20.29
C HIS A 83 -2.80 -10.87 -20.29
N PHE A 84 -3.16 -11.77 -19.37
CA PHE A 84 -2.84 -13.17 -19.53
C PHE A 84 -3.58 -13.58 -20.80
N ASN A 85 -2.86 -13.60 -21.92
CA ASN A 85 -3.32 -14.33 -23.09
C ASN A 85 -3.40 -15.78 -22.65
N ASP A 86 -4.62 -16.25 -22.43
CA ASP A 86 -4.94 -17.66 -22.39
C ASP A 86 -4.34 -18.30 -23.66
N ARG A 87 -3.30 -19.12 -23.47
CA ARG A 87 -2.79 -20.06 -24.45
C ARG A 87 -3.24 -21.44 -24.05
#